data_AF-A0AA37GZQ2-F1
#
_entry.id   AF-A0AA37GZQ2-F1
#
_cell.length_a   1.000
_cell.length_b   1.000
_cell.length_c   1.000
_cell.angle_alpha   90.00
_cell.angle_beta   90.00
_cell.angle_gamma   90.00
#
_symmetry.space_group_name_H-M   'P 1'
#
loop_
_entity.id
_entity.type
_entity.pdbx_description
1 polymer ?
#
loop_
_entity_poly.entity_id
_entity_poly.type
_entity_poly.pdbx_seq_one_letter_code
_entity_poly.pdbx_strand_id
1 'polypeptide(L)'
;MTDQYGFQATPKMYKTRFSQWGFVKNNTEDEVKRLLSMKFQRDAEGKVSEFVRNGRVVNLGTYLKRKGVTEYDLVDFETPAQLPSYVRCRTPTPPPAPGYLRSPDLIRAQETIVGNMRKAFLHCRQFEVETDRQVGWTSIMLWGAGSSDMFADANKKFEMGEHDAGGHLLMRAFKRLEMDLKQLSPQGIKELLLGMVHRDAGMMTALCKYLAAYSTTNFERSHPLRQTFSTLYEVQQKHGPITLSELVWGCIPTIAEELEAIYGRRHPYVARTWIDLAIFYNHANPERLEKLLSELQPLRRQIAGRYGQGSADDLALRYAVVQLMQAAWPNGDNTRAEALELWTAMKDSGLIFPVRGAEHNTFCYHSPLKVDPWDRRCRDRYDVGTQFFQQHCGIKVLPYFEEDMHYIEHAPDSHSALAAALGHMAPSKFSLI
;
A
#
# COMPACT_ATOMS: atom_id res chain seq x y z
N MET A 1 35.39 29.49 -42.55
CA MET A 1 34.41 30.52 -42.99
C MET A 1 34.83 31.92 -42.54
N THR A 2 34.97 32.17 -41.24
CA THR A 2 35.44 33.49 -40.75
C THR A 2 36.95 33.66 -40.95
N ASP A 3 37.75 32.66 -40.61
CA ASP A 3 39.22 32.75 -40.73
C ASP A 3 39.76 32.54 -42.15
N GLN A 4 38.93 32.05 -43.08
CA GLN A 4 39.32 31.79 -44.48
C GLN A 4 38.69 32.73 -45.51
N TYR A 5 37.52 33.34 -45.23
CA TYR A 5 36.79 34.16 -46.19
C TYR A 5 36.26 35.48 -45.58
N GLY A 6 36.65 35.83 -44.35
CA GLY A 6 36.20 37.05 -43.67
C GLY A 6 34.69 37.11 -43.42
N PHE A 7 33.97 35.99 -43.60
CA PHE A 7 32.52 35.97 -43.57
C PHE A 7 32.00 35.64 -42.17
N GLN A 8 31.21 36.56 -41.61
CA GLN A 8 30.42 36.36 -40.40
C GLN A 8 28.93 36.33 -40.74
N ALA A 9 28.29 35.18 -40.57
CA ALA A 9 26.87 35.05 -40.81
C ALA A 9 26.06 35.88 -39.79
N THR A 10 25.22 36.79 -40.27
CA THR A 10 24.33 37.55 -39.39
C THR A 10 23.17 36.68 -38.88
N PRO A 11 22.54 37.03 -37.73
CA PRO A 11 21.37 36.30 -37.24
C PRO A 11 20.24 36.14 -38.26
N LYS A 12 20.09 37.10 -39.19
CA LYS A 12 19.12 37.03 -40.29
C LYS A 12 19.44 35.89 -41.25
N MET A 13 20.72 35.70 -41.59
CA MET A 13 21.17 34.62 -42.48
C MET A 13 20.94 33.24 -41.85
N TYR A 14 21.18 33.10 -40.54
CA TYR A 14 20.85 31.87 -39.81
C TYR A 14 19.35 31.59 -39.81
N LYS A 15 18.50 32.60 -39.54
CA LYS A 15 17.03 32.43 -39.59
C LYS A 15 16.55 32.01 -40.98
N THR A 16 17.10 32.59 -42.04
CA THR A 16 16.77 32.21 -43.42
C THR A 16 17.18 30.76 -43.71
N ARG A 17 18.37 30.33 -43.26
CA ARG A 17 18.82 28.94 -43.41
C ARG A 17 17.98 27.95 -42.60
N PHE A 18 17.64 28.27 -41.35
CA PHE A 18 16.75 27.43 -40.54
C PHE A 18 15.38 27.26 -41.19
N SER A 19 14.81 28.32 -41.76
CA SER A 19 13.56 28.24 -42.52
C SER A 19 13.71 27.36 -43.78
N GLN A 20 14.77 27.56 -44.56
CA GLN A 20 15.07 26.73 -45.74
C GLN A 20 15.28 25.24 -45.40
N TRP A 21 15.84 24.94 -44.23
CA TRP A 21 16.03 23.58 -43.74
C TRP A 21 14.79 23.00 -43.04
N GLY A 22 13.66 23.73 -43.00
CA GLY A 22 12.43 23.28 -42.33
C GLY A 22 12.54 23.21 -40.80
N PHE A 23 13.51 23.91 -40.20
CA PHE A 23 13.71 23.94 -38.75
C PHE A 23 12.75 24.93 -38.08
N VAL A 24 11.50 24.50 -37.87
CA VAL A 24 10.46 25.28 -37.21
C VAL A 24 10.36 24.90 -35.73
N LYS A 25 10.36 25.90 -34.83
CA LYS A 25 10.33 25.68 -33.37
C LYS A 25 8.97 25.16 -32.88
N ASN A 26 7.88 25.50 -33.54
CA ASN A 26 6.51 25.19 -33.12
C ASN A 26 5.84 24.27 -34.14
N ASN A 27 4.91 23.43 -33.69
CA ASN A 27 4.07 22.68 -34.64
C ASN A 27 2.97 23.60 -35.14
N THR A 28 2.69 23.57 -36.44
CA THR A 28 1.50 24.20 -37.00
C THR A 28 0.25 23.40 -36.63
N GLU A 29 -0.93 23.99 -36.75
CA GLU A 29 -2.18 23.26 -36.53
C GLU A 29 -2.32 22.08 -37.50
N ASP A 30 -2.05 22.30 -38.79
CA ASP A 30 -2.10 21.25 -39.82
C ASP A 30 -1.13 20.10 -39.53
N GLU A 31 0.06 20.38 -39.00
CA GLU A 31 0.98 19.35 -38.53
C GLU A 31 0.40 18.55 -37.37
N VAL A 32 -0.22 19.23 -36.40
CA VAL A 32 -0.88 18.56 -35.27
C VAL A 32 -2.03 17.67 -35.75
N LYS A 33 -2.82 18.11 -36.73
CA LYS A 33 -3.90 17.28 -37.34
C LYS A 33 -3.33 16.00 -37.94
N ARG A 34 -2.25 16.09 -38.73
CA ARG A 34 -1.59 14.90 -39.32
C ARG A 34 -1.00 13.96 -38.27
N LEU A 35 -0.45 14.50 -37.18
CA LEU A 35 0.05 13.68 -36.07
C LEU A 35 -1.09 12.95 -35.36
N LEU A 36 -2.24 13.62 -35.15
CA LEU A 36 -3.43 13.01 -34.58
C LEU A 36 -3.99 11.92 -35.51
N SER A 37 -4.12 12.17 -36.81
CA SER A 37 -4.60 11.15 -37.77
C SER A 37 -3.70 9.91 -37.77
N MET A 38 -2.36 10.09 -37.75
CA MET A 38 -1.41 8.96 -37.61
C MET A 38 -1.53 8.25 -36.25
N LYS A 39 -1.74 8.99 -35.16
CA LYS A 39 -1.94 8.42 -33.82
C LYS A 39 -3.19 7.54 -33.79
N PHE A 40 -4.33 8.05 -34.26
CA PHE A 40 -5.59 7.30 -34.30
C PHE A 40 -5.49 6.03 -35.14
N GLN A 41 -4.84 6.11 -36.30
CA GLN A 41 -4.60 4.92 -37.14
C GLN A 41 -3.80 3.85 -36.38
N ARG A 42 -2.74 4.25 -35.69
CA ARG A 42 -1.88 3.32 -34.92
C ARG A 42 -2.54 2.80 -33.65
N ASP A 43 -3.32 3.63 -32.97
CA ASP A 43 -4.10 3.23 -31.80
C ASP A 43 -5.14 2.16 -32.20
N ALA A 44 -5.77 2.29 -33.37
CA ALA A 44 -6.66 1.27 -33.93
C ALA A 44 -5.93 -0.05 -34.28
N GLU A 45 -4.63 0.02 -34.59
CA GLU A 45 -3.75 -1.15 -34.76
C GLU A 45 -3.17 -1.68 -33.43
N GLY A 46 -3.53 -1.09 -32.29
CA GLY A 46 -3.01 -1.47 -30.97
C GLY A 46 -1.57 -1.03 -30.70
N LYS A 47 -1.03 -0.05 -31.44
CA LYS A 47 0.36 0.43 -31.32
C LYS A 47 0.40 1.83 -30.71
N VAL A 48 1.04 1.95 -29.54
CA VAL A 48 1.32 3.25 -28.92
C VAL A 48 2.24 4.09 -29.82
N SER A 49 1.98 5.39 -29.89
CA SER A 49 2.68 6.32 -30.80
C SER A 49 3.47 7.38 -30.03
N GLU A 50 4.76 7.47 -30.30
CA GLU A 50 5.63 8.59 -29.92
C GLU A 50 6.11 9.33 -31.17
N PHE A 51 5.91 10.65 -31.21
CA PHE A 51 6.34 11.49 -32.31
C PHE A 51 7.62 12.25 -31.95
N VAL A 52 8.66 12.09 -32.78
CA VAL A 52 9.94 12.77 -32.61
C VAL A 52 10.17 13.70 -33.79
N ARG A 53 10.32 14.99 -33.51
CA ARG A 53 10.60 16.03 -34.49
C ARG A 53 11.99 16.60 -34.25
N ASN A 54 12.88 16.52 -35.25
CA ASN A 54 14.26 17.00 -35.14
C ASN A 54 14.97 16.53 -33.85
N GLY A 55 14.74 15.28 -33.45
CA GLY A 55 15.32 14.67 -32.25
C GLY A 55 14.63 15.01 -30.92
N ARG A 56 13.53 15.79 -30.92
CA ARG A 56 12.76 16.10 -29.70
C ARG A 56 11.36 15.49 -29.76
N VAL A 57 10.91 14.94 -28.63
CA VAL A 57 9.56 14.40 -28.50
C VAL A 57 8.53 15.52 -28.61
N VAL A 58 7.49 15.29 -29.41
CA VAL A 58 6.36 16.19 -29.59
C VAL A 58 5.30 15.87 -28.53
N ASN A 59 5.00 16.83 -27.67
CA ASN A 59 3.97 16.71 -26.65
C ASN A 59 2.64 17.28 -27.18
N LEU A 60 1.77 16.40 -27.71
CA LEU A 60 0.46 16.77 -28.24
C LEU A 60 -0.48 17.31 -27.14
N GLY A 61 -0.46 16.70 -25.95
CA GLY A 61 -1.30 17.13 -24.82
C GLY A 61 -1.06 18.58 -24.39
N THR A 62 0.18 19.06 -24.43
CA THR A 62 0.50 20.47 -24.14
C THR A 62 -0.10 21.43 -25.17
N TYR A 63 -0.10 21.03 -26.45
CA TYR A 63 -0.72 21.82 -27.52
C TYR A 63 -2.23 21.92 -27.32
N LEU A 64 -2.89 20.77 -27.12
CA LEU A 64 -4.33 20.64 -26.90
C LEU A 64 -4.79 21.45 -25.69
N LYS A 65 -4.10 21.29 -24.54
CA LYS A 65 -4.38 22.03 -23.31
C LYS A 65 -4.26 23.54 -23.48
N ARG A 66 -3.25 24.02 -24.22
CA ARG A 66 -3.06 25.46 -24.50
C ARG A 66 -4.15 26.01 -25.43
N LYS A 67 -4.65 25.19 -26.35
CA LYS A 67 -5.67 25.59 -27.32
C LYS A 67 -7.11 25.38 -26.83
N GLY A 68 -7.30 24.68 -25.72
CA GLY A 68 -8.62 24.41 -25.16
C GLY A 68 -9.45 23.46 -26.04
N VAL A 69 -8.79 22.57 -26.78
CA VAL A 69 -9.40 21.64 -27.73
C VAL A 69 -8.96 20.21 -27.41
N THR A 70 -9.80 19.24 -27.73
CA THR A 70 -9.52 17.81 -27.58
C THR A 70 -8.89 17.20 -28.83
N GLU A 71 -8.40 15.96 -28.73
CA GLU A 71 -7.89 15.22 -29.91
C GLU A 71 -8.95 15.09 -31.01
N TYR A 72 -10.22 14.94 -30.63
CA TYR A 72 -11.36 14.75 -31.55
C TYR A 72 -11.80 16.05 -32.24
N ASP A 73 -11.58 17.20 -31.63
CA ASP A 73 -11.95 18.50 -32.21
C ASP A 73 -11.03 18.90 -33.38
N LEU A 74 -9.81 18.35 -33.41
CA LEU A 74 -8.80 18.69 -34.42
C LEU A 74 -8.56 17.59 -35.45
N VAL A 75 -8.85 16.32 -35.12
CA VAL A 75 -8.58 15.22 -36.05
C VAL A 75 -9.44 15.36 -37.30
N ASP A 76 -8.78 15.29 -38.45
CA ASP A 76 -9.44 15.15 -39.74
C ASP A 76 -9.13 13.75 -40.26
N PHE A 77 -10.15 12.90 -40.31
CA PHE A 77 -10.04 11.51 -40.78
C PHE A 77 -9.90 11.43 -42.31
N GLU A 78 -10.17 12.50 -43.04
CA GLU A 78 -9.94 12.59 -44.49
C GLU A 78 -8.52 13.04 -44.83
N THR A 79 -7.82 13.68 -43.87
CA THR A 79 -6.42 14.08 -44.04
C THR A 79 -5.51 12.84 -44.08
N PRO A 80 -4.68 12.68 -45.13
CA PRO A 80 -3.73 11.57 -45.20
C PRO A 80 -2.78 11.56 -44.01
N ALA A 81 -2.60 10.41 -43.38
CA ALA A 81 -1.62 10.16 -42.32
C ALA A 81 -0.18 10.14 -42.88
N GLN A 82 0.21 11.17 -43.62
CA GLN A 82 1.57 11.36 -44.13
C GLN A 82 2.27 12.42 -43.29
N LEU A 83 3.23 11.95 -42.49
CA LEU A 83 4.05 12.82 -41.66
C LEU A 83 5.09 13.56 -42.50
N PRO A 84 5.39 14.83 -42.17
CA PRO A 84 6.53 15.52 -42.75
C PRO A 84 7.84 14.75 -42.51
N SER A 85 8.79 14.83 -43.43
CA SER A 85 10.06 14.07 -43.39
C SER A 85 10.91 14.30 -42.13
N TYR A 86 10.73 15.45 -41.47
CA TYR A 86 11.41 15.83 -40.23
C TYR A 86 10.69 15.36 -38.95
N VAL A 87 9.53 14.70 -39.08
CA VAL A 87 8.80 14.05 -37.98
C VAL A 87 8.81 12.55 -38.18
N ARG A 88 9.17 11.81 -37.13
CA ARG A 88 9.15 10.35 -37.11
C ARG A 88 8.15 9.88 -36.06
N CYS A 89 7.28 8.96 -36.44
CA CYS A 89 6.47 8.21 -35.49
C CYS A 89 7.18 6.90 -35.14
N ARG A 90 7.24 6.55 -33.86
CA ARG A 90 7.82 5.31 -33.35
C ARG A 90 6.93 4.72 -32.26
N THR A 91 7.01 3.40 -32.08
CA THR A 91 6.53 2.78 -30.84
C THR A 91 7.60 3.02 -29.77
N PRO A 92 7.26 3.60 -28.61
CA PRO A 92 8.25 3.78 -27.54
C PRO A 92 8.80 2.42 -27.13
N THR A 93 10.10 2.36 -26.82
CA THR A 93 10.72 1.14 -26.27
C THR A 93 10.13 0.91 -24.89
N PRO A 94 9.65 -0.31 -24.56
CA PRO A 94 9.19 -0.60 -23.21
C PRO A 94 10.28 -0.25 -22.19
N PRO A 95 9.93 0.22 -20.98
CA PRO A 95 10.91 0.40 -19.93
C PRO A 95 11.66 -0.92 -19.69
N PRO A 96 12.97 -0.88 -19.41
CA PRO A 96 13.73 -2.10 -19.14
C PRO A 96 13.10 -2.84 -17.98
N ALA A 97 12.99 -4.16 -18.10
CA ALA A 97 12.44 -5.00 -17.04
C ALA A 97 13.19 -4.72 -15.72
N PRO A 98 12.48 -4.70 -14.57
CA PRO A 98 13.10 -4.57 -13.26
C PRO A 98 14.24 -5.56 -13.11
N GLY A 99 15.27 -5.22 -12.33
CA GLY A 99 16.47 -6.05 -12.14
C GLY A 99 16.15 -7.52 -11.83
N TYR A 100 15.15 -7.72 -10.96
CA TYR A 100 14.64 -9.02 -10.54
C TYR A 100 13.86 -9.80 -11.61
N LEU A 101 13.55 -9.26 -12.79
CA LEU A 101 12.92 -9.98 -13.92
C LEU A 101 13.82 -10.11 -15.15
N ARG A 102 15.12 -9.82 -15.01
CA ARG A 102 16.06 -9.89 -16.13
C ARG A 102 16.48 -11.32 -16.50
N SER A 103 16.24 -12.29 -15.63
CA SER A 103 16.68 -13.67 -15.82
C SER A 103 15.48 -14.63 -15.89
N PRO A 104 15.46 -15.62 -16.81
CA PRO A 104 14.35 -16.56 -16.97
C PRO A 104 14.00 -17.35 -15.70
N ASP A 105 14.98 -17.65 -14.86
CA ASP A 105 14.75 -18.34 -13.58
C ASP A 105 14.05 -17.46 -12.55
N LEU A 106 14.29 -16.15 -12.54
CA LEU A 106 13.60 -15.22 -11.64
C LEU A 106 12.14 -14.98 -12.07
N ILE A 107 11.87 -14.99 -13.38
CA ILE A 107 10.49 -14.97 -13.91
C ILE A 107 9.75 -16.23 -13.44
N ARG A 108 10.36 -17.41 -13.61
CA ARG A 108 9.79 -18.67 -13.11
C ARG A 108 9.60 -18.65 -11.59
N ALA A 109 10.53 -18.04 -10.85
CA ALA A 109 10.41 -17.90 -9.40
C ALA A 109 9.20 -17.04 -9.02
N GLN A 110 8.98 -15.92 -9.71
CA GLN A 110 7.78 -15.09 -9.52
C GLN A 110 6.50 -15.88 -9.77
N GLU A 111 6.39 -16.58 -10.91
CA GLU A 111 5.24 -17.42 -11.25
C GLU A 111 4.99 -18.51 -10.19
N THR A 112 6.07 -19.14 -9.72
CA THR A 112 6.02 -20.19 -8.70
C THR A 112 5.53 -19.64 -7.37
N ILE A 113 6.06 -18.48 -6.94
CA ILE A 113 5.64 -17.82 -5.69
C ILE A 113 4.17 -17.42 -5.78
N VAL A 114 3.78 -16.65 -6.79
CA VAL A 114 2.40 -16.16 -6.94
C VAL A 114 1.41 -17.33 -7.06
N GLY A 115 1.70 -18.31 -7.92
CA GLY A 115 0.82 -19.45 -8.15
C GLY A 115 0.64 -20.33 -6.90
N ASN A 116 1.68 -20.53 -6.10
CA ASN A 116 1.56 -21.29 -4.86
C ASN A 116 0.95 -20.46 -3.71
N MET A 117 1.13 -19.13 -3.70
CA MET A 117 0.43 -18.25 -2.77
C MET A 117 -1.09 -18.30 -2.97
N ARG A 118 -1.56 -18.27 -4.23
CA ARG A 118 -2.98 -18.48 -4.54
C ARG A 118 -3.50 -19.79 -3.96
N LYS A 119 -2.76 -20.89 -4.16
CA LYS A 119 -3.12 -22.22 -3.62
C LYS A 119 -3.15 -22.23 -2.09
N ALA A 120 -2.18 -21.59 -1.44
CA ALA A 120 -2.13 -21.49 0.02
C ALA A 120 -3.35 -20.71 0.57
N PHE A 121 -3.75 -19.61 -0.09
CA PHE A 121 -4.96 -18.88 0.28
C PHE A 121 -6.24 -19.68 0.07
N LEU A 122 -6.33 -20.48 -1.00
CA LEU A 122 -7.46 -21.39 -1.20
C LEU A 122 -7.54 -22.45 -0.10
N HIS A 123 -6.41 -23.02 0.31
CA HIS A 123 -6.38 -23.97 1.45
C HIS A 123 -6.83 -23.31 2.75
N CYS A 124 -6.36 -22.08 3.03
CA CYS A 124 -6.83 -21.32 4.19
C CYS A 124 -8.33 -21.09 4.14
N ARG A 125 -8.85 -20.67 2.98
CA ARG A 125 -10.28 -20.42 2.78
C ARG A 125 -11.11 -21.67 2.97
N GLN A 126 -10.64 -22.80 2.44
CA GLN A 126 -11.29 -24.09 2.62
C GLN A 126 -11.36 -24.48 4.09
N PHE A 127 -10.24 -24.36 4.81
CA PHE A 127 -10.18 -24.63 6.24
C PHE A 127 -11.15 -23.73 7.05
N GLU A 128 -11.19 -22.43 6.74
CA GLU A 128 -12.13 -21.50 7.38
C GLU A 128 -13.59 -21.91 7.16
N VAL A 129 -13.95 -22.36 5.96
CA VAL A 129 -15.30 -22.83 5.64
C VAL A 129 -15.62 -24.13 6.38
N GLU A 130 -14.69 -25.09 6.37
CA GLU A 130 -14.86 -26.39 7.03
C GLU A 130 -14.98 -26.28 8.56
N THR A 131 -14.35 -25.26 9.14
CA THR A 131 -14.35 -25.01 10.60
C THR A 131 -15.35 -23.94 11.04
N ASP A 132 -16.16 -23.40 10.11
CA ASP A 132 -17.03 -22.25 10.33
C ASP A 132 -16.32 -21.07 11.03
N ARG A 133 -15.06 -20.85 10.67
CA ARG A 133 -14.24 -19.79 11.26
C ARG A 133 -14.68 -18.44 10.70
N GLN A 134 -15.24 -17.61 11.58
CA GLN A 134 -15.63 -16.24 11.26
C GLN A 134 -14.44 -15.28 11.44
N VAL A 135 -14.12 -14.50 10.41
CA VAL A 135 -13.05 -13.49 10.45
C VAL A 135 -13.68 -12.11 10.67
N GLY A 136 -13.52 -11.58 11.89
CA GLY A 136 -13.97 -10.23 12.25
C GLY A 136 -13.07 -9.12 11.70
N TRP A 137 -13.58 -7.90 11.67
CA TRP A 137 -12.84 -6.69 11.31
C TRP A 137 -11.75 -6.36 12.31
N THR A 138 -11.89 -6.76 13.56
CA THR A 138 -10.84 -6.64 14.59
C THR A 138 -9.54 -7.36 14.20
N SER A 139 -9.60 -8.39 13.34
CA SER A 139 -8.42 -9.11 12.85
C SER A 139 -7.39 -8.20 12.17
N ILE A 140 -7.83 -7.11 11.53
CA ILE A 140 -6.90 -6.19 10.85
C ILE A 140 -6.10 -5.33 11.82
N MET A 141 -6.50 -5.27 13.09
CA MET A 141 -5.82 -4.51 14.15
C MET A 141 -4.78 -5.38 14.87
N LEU A 142 -4.75 -6.69 14.59
CA LEU A 142 -3.81 -7.66 15.12
C LEU A 142 -2.82 -8.09 14.05
N TRP A 143 -1.68 -8.60 14.49
CA TRP A 143 -0.75 -9.34 13.63
C TRP A 143 -1.33 -10.71 13.29
N GLY A 144 -1.23 -11.12 12.03
CA GLY A 144 -1.69 -12.44 11.57
C GLY A 144 -0.82 -13.58 12.07
N ALA A 145 0.43 -13.30 12.48
CA ALA A 145 1.33 -14.23 13.15
C ALA A 145 2.16 -13.49 14.21
N GLY A 146 2.25 -14.03 15.42
CA GLY A 146 3.00 -13.41 16.52
C GLY A 146 4.50 -13.31 16.24
N SER A 147 5.06 -14.21 15.43
CA SER A 147 6.45 -14.12 14.98
C SER A 147 6.69 -12.94 14.04
N SER A 148 5.69 -12.53 13.26
CA SER A 148 5.83 -11.43 12.30
C SER A 148 6.13 -10.10 12.99
N ASP A 149 5.41 -9.82 14.08
CA ASP A 149 5.67 -8.68 14.98
C ASP A 149 7.12 -8.66 15.47
N MET A 150 7.58 -9.79 16.01
CA MET A 150 8.93 -9.93 16.55
C MET A 150 10.00 -9.78 15.46
N PHE A 151 9.75 -10.27 14.24
CA PHE A 151 10.64 -10.07 13.11
C PHE A 151 10.71 -8.59 12.69
N ALA A 152 9.58 -7.89 12.66
CA ALA A 152 9.55 -6.46 12.35
C ALA A 152 10.34 -5.65 13.38
N ASP A 153 10.15 -5.92 14.67
CA ASP A 153 10.87 -5.25 15.76
C ASP A 153 12.36 -5.57 15.77
N ALA A 154 12.74 -6.84 15.54
CA ALA A 154 14.15 -7.23 15.42
C ALA A 154 14.84 -6.44 14.30
N ASN A 155 14.18 -6.28 13.15
CA ASN A 155 14.72 -5.48 12.05
C ASN A 155 14.88 -4.01 12.41
N LYS A 156 13.88 -3.37 13.04
CA LYS A 156 13.99 -1.99 13.52
C LYS A 156 15.19 -1.82 14.46
N LYS A 157 15.46 -2.81 15.32
CA LYS A 157 16.61 -2.81 16.24
C LYS A 157 17.95 -2.95 15.51
N PHE A 158 18.04 -3.80 14.49
CA PHE A 158 19.24 -3.90 13.67
C PHE A 158 19.53 -2.59 12.90
N GLU A 159 18.50 -1.93 12.36
CA GLU A 159 18.63 -0.63 11.69
C GLU A 159 19.14 0.48 12.63
N MET A 160 18.78 0.41 13.92
CA MET A 160 19.26 1.32 14.96
C MET A 160 20.66 0.97 15.50
N GLY A 161 21.28 -0.12 15.04
CA GLY A 161 22.57 -0.61 15.54
C GLY A 161 22.50 -1.34 16.88
N GLU A 162 21.29 -1.62 17.40
CA GLU A 162 21.07 -2.36 18.65
C GLU A 162 21.14 -3.88 18.41
N HIS A 163 22.32 -4.37 17.98
CA HIS A 163 22.48 -5.74 17.50
C HIS A 163 22.13 -6.84 18.51
N ASP A 164 22.47 -6.67 19.79
CA ASP A 164 22.17 -7.66 20.83
C ASP A 164 20.66 -7.79 21.09
N ALA A 165 19.97 -6.65 21.22
CA ALA A 165 18.52 -6.61 21.39
C ALA A 165 17.79 -7.18 20.16
N GLY A 166 18.25 -6.83 18.96
CA GLY A 166 17.77 -7.40 17.70
C GLY A 166 17.96 -8.92 17.63
N GLY A 167 19.13 -9.42 18.02
CA GLY A 167 19.44 -10.85 18.07
C GLY A 167 18.54 -11.61 19.04
N HIS A 168 18.32 -11.09 20.24
CA HIS A 168 17.41 -11.69 21.23
C HIS A 168 15.97 -11.77 20.73
N LEU A 169 15.46 -10.70 20.10
CA LEU A 169 14.12 -10.70 19.49
C LEU A 169 14.03 -11.70 18.35
N LEU A 170 15.06 -11.77 17.50
CA LEU A 170 15.12 -12.71 16.38
C LEU A 170 15.06 -14.17 16.86
N MET A 171 15.78 -14.52 17.93
CA MET A 171 15.73 -15.85 18.54
C MET A 171 14.34 -16.20 19.07
N ARG A 172 13.62 -15.23 19.67
CA ARG A 172 12.23 -15.42 20.12
C ARG A 172 11.27 -15.56 18.93
N ALA A 173 11.49 -14.78 17.87
CA ALA A 173 10.71 -14.84 16.65
C ALA A 173 10.76 -16.24 16.01
N PHE A 174 11.96 -16.83 15.87
CA PHE A 174 12.09 -18.19 15.34
C PHE A 174 11.40 -19.26 16.21
N LYS A 175 11.46 -19.15 17.54
CA LYS A 175 10.73 -20.06 18.43
C LYS A 175 9.21 -19.96 18.25
N ARG A 176 8.69 -18.74 18.07
CA ARG A 176 7.26 -18.52 17.83
C ARG A 176 6.85 -18.93 16.41
N LEU A 177 7.72 -18.71 15.43
CA LEU A 177 7.46 -19.01 14.02
C LEU A 177 7.10 -20.48 13.81
N GLU A 178 7.73 -21.42 14.52
CA GLU A 178 7.38 -22.85 14.41
C GLU A 178 5.90 -23.11 14.75
N MET A 179 5.36 -22.43 15.77
CA MET A 179 3.96 -22.56 16.17
C MET A 179 3.05 -21.88 15.14
N ASP A 180 3.43 -20.69 14.69
CA ASP A 180 2.65 -19.93 13.71
C ASP A 180 2.57 -20.67 12.36
N LEU A 181 3.66 -21.33 11.92
CA LEU A 181 3.70 -22.13 10.68
C LEU A 181 2.69 -23.29 10.66
N LYS A 182 2.22 -23.76 11.82
CA LYS A 182 1.20 -24.81 11.93
C LYS A 182 -0.22 -24.26 11.73
N GLN A 183 -0.41 -22.95 11.84
CA GLN A 183 -1.73 -22.30 11.89
C GLN A 183 -1.79 -21.03 11.04
N LEU A 184 -0.95 -20.93 10.00
CA LEU A 184 -0.86 -19.71 9.22
C LEU A 184 -2.17 -19.37 8.52
N SER A 185 -2.70 -18.19 8.84
CA SER A 185 -3.78 -17.53 8.12
C SER A 185 -3.25 -16.86 6.84
N PRO A 186 -4.11 -16.46 5.89
CA PRO A 186 -3.69 -15.67 4.72
C PRO A 186 -2.89 -14.42 5.12
N GLN A 187 -3.32 -13.77 6.21
CA GLN A 187 -2.63 -12.61 6.77
C GLN A 187 -1.23 -13.00 7.27
N GLY A 188 -1.10 -14.07 8.04
CA GLY A 188 0.21 -14.54 8.53
C GLY A 188 1.17 -14.92 7.40
N ILE A 189 0.69 -15.64 6.37
CA ILE A 189 1.53 -16.00 5.20
C ILE A 189 2.02 -14.73 4.49
N LYS A 190 1.11 -13.79 4.23
CA LYS A 190 1.42 -12.53 3.57
C LYS A 190 2.40 -11.69 4.39
N GLU A 191 2.17 -11.57 5.69
CA GLU A 191 3.03 -10.83 6.61
C GLU A 191 4.44 -11.43 6.70
N LEU A 192 4.58 -12.76 6.65
CA LEU A 192 5.89 -13.38 6.55
C LEU A 192 6.63 -12.98 5.28
N LEU A 193 5.96 -12.96 4.12
CA LEU A 193 6.58 -12.52 2.85
C LEU A 193 6.92 -11.03 2.87
N LEU A 194 5.97 -10.18 3.26
CA LEU A 194 6.18 -8.73 3.43
C LEU A 194 7.28 -8.45 4.44
N GLY A 195 7.40 -9.29 5.45
CA GLY A 195 8.44 -9.29 6.45
C GLY A 195 9.84 -9.58 5.89
N MET A 196 9.97 -10.03 4.65
CA MET A 196 11.27 -10.24 3.96
C MET A 196 11.67 -9.07 3.06
N VAL A 197 10.77 -8.09 2.85
CA VAL A 197 11.04 -6.92 2.01
C VAL A 197 11.85 -5.88 2.79
N HIS A 198 12.93 -5.37 2.19
CA HIS A 198 13.80 -4.31 2.74
C HIS A 198 14.33 -4.60 4.15
N ARG A 199 14.73 -5.86 4.40
CA ARG A 199 15.27 -6.29 5.70
C ARG A 199 16.79 -6.43 5.70
N ASP A 200 17.33 -6.55 6.90
CA ASP A 200 18.71 -7.00 7.10
C ASP A 200 19.02 -8.31 6.33
N ALA A 201 20.14 -8.31 5.62
CA ALA A 201 20.56 -9.40 4.73
C ALA A 201 20.80 -10.72 5.48
N GLY A 202 21.32 -10.65 6.70
CA GLY A 202 21.56 -11.82 7.56
C GLY A 202 20.24 -12.42 8.03
N MET A 203 19.32 -11.57 8.48
CA MET A 203 17.96 -11.98 8.87
C MET A 203 17.21 -12.65 7.72
N MET A 204 17.23 -12.06 6.52
CA MET A 204 16.60 -12.66 5.33
C MET A 204 17.17 -14.05 5.04
N THR A 205 18.50 -14.17 5.06
CA THR A 205 19.18 -15.44 4.80
C THR A 205 18.79 -16.52 5.83
N ALA A 206 18.75 -16.16 7.11
CA ALA A 206 18.32 -17.07 8.17
C ALA A 206 16.85 -17.49 8.01
N LEU A 207 15.96 -16.54 7.73
CA LEU A 207 14.53 -16.79 7.56
C LEU A 207 14.25 -17.69 6.36
N CYS A 208 14.85 -17.42 5.19
CA CYS A 208 14.74 -18.27 4.00
C CYS A 208 15.18 -19.71 4.28
N LYS A 209 16.36 -19.86 4.87
CA LYS A 209 16.94 -21.18 5.17
C LYS A 209 16.05 -21.95 6.13
N TYR A 210 15.56 -21.29 7.19
CA TYR A 210 14.66 -21.89 8.15
C TYR A 210 13.33 -22.32 7.52
N LEU A 211 12.66 -21.43 6.77
CA LEU A 211 11.38 -21.73 6.14
C LEU A 211 11.48 -22.89 5.14
N ALA A 212 12.56 -22.95 4.34
CA ALA A 212 12.81 -24.05 3.42
C ALA A 212 13.07 -25.39 4.15
N ALA A 213 13.87 -25.38 5.21
CA ALA A 213 14.15 -26.58 6.01
C ALA A 213 12.89 -27.08 6.76
N TYR A 214 12.15 -26.16 7.40
CA TYR A 214 10.91 -26.46 8.10
C TYR A 214 9.89 -27.08 7.15
N SER A 215 9.63 -26.42 6.00
CA SER A 215 8.62 -26.90 5.05
C SER A 215 9.01 -28.22 4.37
N THR A 216 10.30 -28.46 4.15
CA THR A 216 10.78 -29.76 3.63
C THR A 216 10.49 -30.90 4.60
N THR A 217 10.58 -30.63 5.89
CA THR A 217 10.39 -31.61 6.97
C THR A 217 8.92 -31.84 7.30
N ASN A 218 8.13 -30.76 7.35
CA ASN A 218 6.76 -30.79 7.90
C ASN A 218 5.66 -30.81 6.85
N PHE A 219 5.95 -30.46 5.59
CA PHE A 219 4.94 -30.42 4.54
C PHE A 219 5.22 -31.42 3.43
N GLU A 220 4.15 -31.95 2.84
CA GLU A 220 4.22 -32.79 1.65
C GLU A 220 4.91 -32.06 0.48
N ARG A 221 5.46 -32.82 -0.46
CA ARG A 221 6.18 -32.25 -1.61
C ARG A 221 5.32 -31.29 -2.43
N SER A 222 4.03 -31.57 -2.57
CA SER A 222 3.07 -30.75 -3.32
C SER A 222 2.54 -29.54 -2.53
N HIS A 223 2.87 -29.41 -1.24
CA HIS A 223 2.31 -28.36 -0.40
C HIS A 223 2.74 -26.96 -0.89
N PRO A 224 1.80 -26.01 -1.05
CA PRO A 224 2.09 -24.72 -1.67
C PRO A 224 3.16 -23.92 -0.91
N LEU A 225 3.10 -23.88 0.43
CA LEU A 225 4.12 -23.16 1.21
C LEU A 225 5.51 -23.78 1.09
N ARG A 226 5.62 -25.09 0.88
CA ARG A 226 6.91 -25.74 0.65
C ARG A 226 7.51 -25.31 -0.67
N GLN A 227 6.69 -25.25 -1.72
CA GLN A 227 7.11 -24.75 -3.03
C GLN A 227 7.57 -23.29 -2.92
N THR A 228 6.75 -22.42 -2.32
CA THR A 228 7.10 -21.01 -2.10
C THR A 228 8.42 -20.87 -1.34
N PHE A 229 8.57 -21.51 -0.17
CA PHE A 229 9.75 -21.33 0.67
C PHE A 229 11.02 -21.94 0.06
N SER A 230 10.91 -23.06 -0.67
CA SER A 230 12.04 -23.63 -1.41
C SER A 230 12.52 -22.67 -2.50
N THR A 231 11.59 -22.11 -3.29
CA THR A 231 11.91 -21.13 -4.34
C THR A 231 12.55 -19.86 -3.77
N LEU A 232 12.04 -19.33 -2.66
CA LEU A 232 12.64 -18.16 -2.01
C LEU A 232 14.08 -18.45 -1.57
N TYR A 233 14.35 -19.64 -1.02
CA TYR A 233 15.69 -20.03 -0.61
C TYR A 233 16.63 -20.25 -1.81
N GLU A 234 16.16 -20.86 -2.90
CA GLU A 234 16.93 -21.00 -4.14
C GLU A 234 17.34 -19.64 -4.72
N VAL A 235 16.40 -18.69 -4.77
CA VAL A 235 16.69 -17.32 -5.22
C VAL A 235 17.68 -16.63 -4.29
N GLN A 236 17.51 -16.76 -2.97
CA GLN A 236 18.45 -16.22 -2.00
C GLN A 236 19.87 -16.77 -2.20
N GLN A 237 20.01 -18.07 -2.42
CA GLN A 237 21.31 -18.71 -2.61
C GLN A 237 21.99 -18.28 -3.91
N LYS A 238 21.21 -18.12 -4.99
CA LYS A 238 21.75 -17.83 -6.33
C LYS A 238 21.97 -16.35 -6.60
N HIS A 239 21.06 -15.49 -6.13
CA HIS A 239 21.03 -14.07 -6.47
C HIS A 239 21.22 -13.15 -5.26
N GLY A 240 21.23 -13.70 -4.05
CA GLY A 240 21.44 -12.95 -2.82
C GLY A 240 20.16 -12.30 -2.26
N PRO A 241 20.24 -11.72 -1.05
CA PRO A 241 19.09 -11.20 -0.31
C PRO A 241 18.48 -9.95 -0.95
N ILE A 242 19.27 -9.09 -1.62
CA ILE A 242 18.76 -7.87 -2.26
C ILE A 242 17.82 -8.24 -3.41
N THR A 243 18.25 -9.10 -4.34
CA THR A 243 17.42 -9.55 -5.45
C THR A 243 16.20 -10.33 -4.97
N LEU A 244 16.34 -11.13 -3.91
CA LEU A 244 15.19 -11.76 -3.27
C LEU A 244 14.18 -10.71 -2.76
N SER A 245 14.64 -9.68 -2.04
CA SER A 245 13.78 -8.61 -1.54
C SER A 245 13.02 -7.95 -2.68
N GLU A 246 13.70 -7.61 -3.77
CA GLU A 246 13.08 -7.01 -4.96
C GLU A 246 12.07 -7.95 -5.63
N LEU A 247 12.38 -9.25 -5.73
CA LEU A 247 11.47 -10.26 -6.27
C LEU A 247 10.21 -10.37 -5.43
N VAL A 248 10.35 -10.53 -4.11
CA VAL A 248 9.21 -10.62 -3.18
C VAL A 248 8.38 -9.36 -3.27
N TRP A 249 9.02 -8.20 -3.23
CA TRP A 249 8.39 -6.89 -3.41
C TRP A 249 7.56 -6.82 -4.70
N GLY A 250 8.13 -7.26 -5.83
CA GLY A 250 7.45 -7.32 -7.12
C GLY A 250 6.31 -8.34 -7.20
N CYS A 251 6.26 -9.35 -6.32
CA CYS A 251 5.18 -10.32 -6.27
C CYS A 251 3.94 -9.81 -5.50
N ILE A 252 4.12 -8.92 -4.51
CA ILE A 252 3.03 -8.60 -3.56
C ILE A 252 1.77 -8.03 -4.23
N PRO A 253 1.84 -7.11 -5.20
CA PRO A 253 0.62 -6.57 -5.82
C PRO A 253 -0.23 -7.67 -6.46
N THR A 254 0.40 -8.62 -7.15
CA THR A 254 -0.31 -9.77 -7.74
C THR A 254 -0.82 -10.73 -6.67
N ILE A 255 -0.05 -11.00 -5.60
CA ILE A 255 -0.52 -11.79 -4.46
C ILE A 255 -1.75 -11.15 -3.80
N ALA A 256 -1.80 -9.82 -3.72
CA ALA A 256 -2.94 -9.08 -3.18
C ALA A 256 -4.17 -9.19 -4.09
N GLU A 257 -3.99 -9.16 -5.41
CA GLU A 257 -5.06 -9.42 -6.38
C GLU A 257 -5.62 -10.84 -6.27
N GLU A 258 -4.74 -11.83 -6.07
CA GLU A 258 -5.14 -13.22 -5.83
C GLU A 258 -5.96 -13.36 -4.55
N LEU A 259 -5.54 -12.70 -3.47
CA LEU A 259 -6.30 -12.67 -2.21
C LEU A 259 -7.68 -12.01 -2.40
N GLU A 260 -7.74 -10.88 -3.12
CA GLU A 260 -9.00 -10.20 -3.45
C GLU A 260 -9.93 -11.08 -4.29
N ALA A 261 -9.39 -11.82 -5.26
CA ALA A 261 -10.18 -12.72 -6.11
C ALA A 261 -10.80 -13.88 -5.30
N ILE A 262 -10.12 -14.36 -4.26
CA ILE A 262 -10.59 -15.48 -3.42
C ILE A 262 -11.58 -15.01 -2.35
N TYR A 263 -11.28 -13.91 -1.66
CA TYR A 263 -12.02 -13.46 -0.48
C TYR A 263 -13.05 -12.35 -0.77
N GLY A 264 -12.90 -11.62 -1.87
CA GLY A 264 -13.72 -10.47 -2.22
C GLY A 264 -13.34 -9.18 -1.48
N ARG A 265 -13.72 -8.03 -2.04
CA ARG A 265 -13.32 -6.69 -1.54
C ARG A 265 -13.89 -6.32 -0.18
N ARG A 266 -14.97 -6.98 0.24
CA ARG A 266 -15.60 -6.76 1.56
C ARG A 266 -14.89 -7.51 2.69
N HIS A 267 -13.87 -8.31 2.40
CA HIS A 267 -13.20 -9.12 3.40
C HIS A 267 -12.11 -8.33 4.17
N PRO A 268 -12.01 -8.48 5.50
CA PRO A 268 -10.98 -7.82 6.32
C PRO A 268 -9.55 -8.02 5.80
N TYR A 269 -9.19 -9.25 5.41
CA TYR A 269 -7.85 -9.55 4.86
C TYR A 269 -7.50 -8.74 3.60
N VAL A 270 -8.49 -8.49 2.74
CA VAL A 270 -8.30 -7.76 1.49
C VAL A 270 -8.12 -6.28 1.78
N ALA A 271 -8.98 -5.71 2.62
CA ALA A 271 -8.83 -4.33 3.10
C ALA A 271 -7.48 -4.11 3.80
N ARG A 272 -7.13 -4.99 4.75
CA ARG A 272 -5.81 -4.98 5.43
C ARG A 272 -4.67 -4.93 4.42
N THR A 273 -4.69 -5.82 3.43
CA THR A 273 -3.62 -5.97 2.45
C THR A 273 -3.44 -4.74 1.58
N TRP A 274 -4.52 -4.18 1.04
CA TRP A 274 -4.42 -2.96 0.22
C TRP A 274 -4.02 -1.74 1.04
N ILE A 275 -4.45 -1.64 2.31
CA ILE A 275 -3.97 -0.57 3.18
C ILE A 275 -2.49 -0.73 3.49
N ASP A 276 -2.02 -1.94 3.83
CA ASP A 276 -0.58 -2.17 4.09
C ASP A 276 0.23 -1.72 2.88
N LEU A 277 -0.18 -2.17 1.69
CA LEU A 277 0.47 -1.82 0.43
C LEU A 277 0.50 -0.31 0.19
N ALA A 278 -0.62 0.38 0.38
CA ALA A 278 -0.70 1.80 0.11
C ALA A 278 0.07 2.65 1.13
N ILE A 279 -0.01 2.32 2.42
CA ILE A 279 0.53 3.16 3.51
C ILE A 279 1.97 2.81 3.87
N PHE A 280 2.26 1.53 4.11
CA PHE A 280 3.57 1.12 4.65
C PHE A 280 4.59 0.78 3.55
N TYR A 281 4.09 0.57 2.34
CA TYR A 281 4.87 0.03 1.24
C TYR A 281 4.82 0.94 0.00
N ASN A 282 4.16 2.10 0.08
CA ASN A 282 4.10 3.10 -0.99
C ASN A 282 3.61 2.54 -2.34
N HIS A 283 2.67 1.61 -2.28
CA HIS A 283 2.02 0.99 -3.44
C HIS A 283 0.53 1.37 -3.48
N ALA A 284 0.29 2.67 -3.60
CA ALA A 284 -1.05 3.23 -3.68
C ALA A 284 -1.57 3.21 -5.13
N ASN A 285 -2.76 2.64 -5.32
CA ASN A 285 -3.51 2.71 -6.59
C ASN A 285 -4.88 3.34 -6.30
N PRO A 286 -5.05 4.66 -6.49
CA PRO A 286 -6.27 5.38 -6.11
C PRO A 286 -7.55 4.76 -6.68
N GLU A 287 -7.56 4.37 -7.96
CA GLU A 287 -8.73 3.73 -8.59
C GLU A 287 -9.12 2.42 -7.91
N ARG A 288 -8.12 1.63 -7.49
CA ARG A 288 -8.36 0.40 -6.74
C ARG A 288 -8.91 0.71 -5.36
N LEU A 289 -8.28 1.64 -4.63
CA LEU A 289 -8.74 2.03 -3.29
C LEU A 289 -10.18 2.57 -3.32
N GLU A 290 -10.56 3.33 -4.35
CA GLU A 290 -11.92 3.81 -4.57
C GLU A 290 -12.93 2.66 -4.75
N LYS A 291 -12.58 1.64 -5.55
CA LYS A 291 -13.42 0.45 -5.70
C LYS A 291 -13.63 -0.27 -4.36
N LEU A 292 -12.58 -0.45 -3.56
CA LEU A 292 -12.72 -1.01 -2.21
C LEU A 292 -13.63 -0.14 -1.34
N LEU A 293 -13.42 1.17 -1.30
CA LEU A 293 -14.20 2.09 -0.50
C LEU A 293 -15.70 2.05 -0.84
N SER A 294 -16.05 2.00 -2.14
CA SER A 294 -17.44 1.91 -2.58
C SER A 294 -18.16 0.65 -2.09
N GLU A 295 -17.43 -0.46 -1.88
CA GLU A 295 -18.00 -1.70 -1.33
C GLU A 295 -18.01 -1.73 0.21
N LEU A 296 -17.05 -1.07 0.87
CA LEU A 296 -16.95 -1.02 2.33
C LEU A 296 -17.92 -0.02 2.97
N GLN A 297 -18.27 1.08 2.27
CA GLN A 297 -19.18 2.09 2.80
C GLN A 297 -20.58 1.51 3.16
N PRO A 298 -21.26 0.74 2.29
CA PRO A 298 -22.52 0.08 2.65
C PRO A 298 -22.35 -0.96 3.79
N LEU A 299 -21.20 -1.63 3.84
CA LEU A 299 -20.90 -2.65 4.83
C LEU A 299 -20.82 -2.08 6.25
N ARG A 300 -20.35 -0.83 6.42
CA ARG A 300 -20.32 -0.15 7.73
C ARG A 300 -21.66 -0.18 8.44
N ARG A 301 -22.75 0.15 7.73
CA ARG A 301 -24.10 0.16 8.30
C ARG A 301 -24.54 -1.24 8.73
N GLN A 302 -24.15 -2.28 7.98
CA GLN A 302 -24.47 -3.67 8.31
C GLN A 302 -23.70 -4.13 9.56
N ILE A 303 -22.42 -3.80 9.67
CA ILE A 303 -21.58 -4.14 10.83
C ILE A 303 -22.09 -3.41 12.08
N ALA A 304 -22.33 -2.10 11.99
CA ALA A 304 -22.91 -1.33 13.09
C ALA A 304 -24.29 -1.85 13.52
N GLY A 305 -25.15 -2.25 12.56
CA GLY A 305 -26.44 -2.85 12.86
C GLY A 305 -26.36 -4.22 13.51
N ARG A 306 -25.35 -5.03 13.16
CA ARG A 306 -25.15 -6.39 13.69
C ARG A 306 -24.49 -6.42 15.06
N TYR A 307 -23.44 -5.61 15.26
CA TYR A 307 -22.60 -5.66 16.46
C TYR A 307 -22.80 -4.46 17.40
N GLY A 308 -23.59 -3.48 16.98
CA GLY A 308 -23.76 -2.20 17.67
C GLY A 308 -22.78 -1.14 17.16
N GLN A 309 -23.27 0.09 17.08
CA GLN A 309 -22.45 1.27 16.81
C GLN A 309 -21.40 1.42 17.91
N GLY A 310 -20.14 1.65 17.54
CA GLY A 310 -19.05 1.77 18.50
C GLY A 310 -18.45 0.45 18.97
N SER A 311 -18.94 -0.70 18.49
CA SER A 311 -18.31 -1.99 18.73
C SER A 311 -16.89 -2.05 18.14
N ALA A 312 -16.06 -3.00 18.62
CA ALA A 312 -14.69 -3.15 18.15
C ALA A 312 -14.62 -3.42 16.63
N ASP A 313 -15.57 -4.20 16.08
CA ASP A 313 -15.67 -4.45 14.63
C ASP A 313 -16.11 -3.20 13.84
N ASP A 314 -17.09 -2.43 14.34
CA ASP A 314 -17.50 -1.17 13.71
C ASP A 314 -16.34 -0.17 13.66
N LEU A 315 -15.64 0.01 14.78
CA LEU A 315 -14.51 0.93 14.86
C LEU A 315 -13.33 0.44 14.00
N ALA A 316 -13.01 -0.85 13.98
CA ALA A 316 -11.96 -1.40 13.12
C ALA A 316 -12.26 -1.17 11.63
N LEU A 317 -13.52 -1.34 11.20
CA LEU A 317 -13.93 -1.05 9.83
C LEU A 317 -13.87 0.45 9.51
N ARG A 318 -14.35 1.33 10.40
CA ARG A 318 -14.22 2.78 10.23
C ARG A 318 -12.75 3.20 10.13
N TYR A 319 -11.90 2.61 10.95
CA TYR A 319 -10.47 2.81 10.92
C TYR A 319 -9.86 2.40 9.57
N ALA A 320 -10.27 1.26 9.02
CA ALA A 320 -9.85 0.80 7.70
C ALA A 320 -10.26 1.78 6.58
N VAL A 321 -11.50 2.28 6.64
CA VAL A 321 -12.05 3.23 5.66
C VAL A 321 -11.27 4.55 5.67
N VAL A 322 -11.01 5.13 6.85
CA VAL A 322 -10.21 6.37 6.94
C VAL A 322 -8.79 6.15 6.42
N GLN A 323 -8.15 5.01 6.73
CA GLN A 323 -6.82 4.69 6.18
C GLN A 323 -6.81 4.58 4.65
N LEU A 324 -7.81 3.90 4.06
CA LEU A 324 -7.95 3.80 2.60
C LEU A 324 -8.13 5.19 1.97
N MET A 325 -8.94 6.04 2.59
CA MET A 325 -9.16 7.43 2.13
C MET A 325 -7.92 8.30 2.32
N GLN A 326 -7.19 8.14 3.42
CA GLN A 326 -5.92 8.81 3.65
C GLN A 326 -4.89 8.43 2.59
N ALA A 327 -4.85 7.17 2.18
CA ALA A 327 -3.94 6.70 1.15
C ALA A 327 -4.35 7.15 -0.27
N ALA A 328 -5.65 7.20 -0.57
CA ALA A 328 -6.15 7.64 -1.89
C ALA A 328 -6.16 9.18 -2.04
N TRP A 329 -6.59 9.88 -1.00
CA TRP A 329 -6.84 11.33 -0.98
C TRP A 329 -6.38 11.94 0.37
N PRO A 330 -5.07 12.05 0.60
CA PRO A 330 -4.52 12.48 1.90
C PRO A 330 -4.92 13.90 2.33
N ASN A 331 -5.37 14.74 1.38
CA ASN A 331 -5.81 16.12 1.62
C ASN A 331 -7.27 16.36 1.19
N GLY A 332 -8.06 15.29 1.00
CA GLY A 332 -9.46 15.42 0.55
C GLY A 332 -10.40 15.83 1.69
N ASP A 333 -11.35 16.74 1.41
CA ASP A 333 -12.37 17.15 2.37
C ASP A 333 -13.21 15.97 2.89
N ASN A 334 -13.48 14.99 2.02
CA ASN A 334 -14.17 13.76 2.42
C ASN A 334 -13.34 12.92 3.40
N THR A 335 -12.02 12.88 3.27
CA THR A 335 -11.12 12.18 4.22
C THR A 335 -11.18 12.84 5.58
N ARG A 336 -11.21 14.18 5.62
CA ARG A 336 -11.39 14.94 6.86
C ARG A 336 -12.74 14.67 7.52
N ALA A 337 -13.82 14.66 6.73
CA ALA A 337 -15.16 14.36 7.25
C ALA A 337 -15.22 12.96 7.89
N GLU A 338 -14.61 11.96 7.24
CA GLU A 338 -14.59 10.58 7.73
C GLU A 338 -13.70 10.39 8.97
N ALA A 339 -12.58 11.12 9.06
CA ALA A 339 -11.78 11.18 10.28
C ALA A 339 -12.60 11.78 11.45
N LEU A 340 -13.36 12.84 11.22
CA LEU A 340 -14.24 13.44 12.24
C LEU A 340 -15.40 12.52 12.65
N GLU A 341 -15.97 11.75 11.72
CA GLU A 341 -16.97 10.74 12.04
C GLU A 341 -16.41 9.62 12.91
N LEU A 342 -15.21 9.12 12.59
CA LEU A 342 -14.53 8.13 13.41
C LEU A 342 -14.23 8.69 14.81
N TRP A 343 -13.73 9.92 14.90
CA TRP A 343 -13.50 10.60 16.18
C TRP A 343 -14.77 10.67 17.04
N THR A 344 -15.88 11.09 16.42
CA THR A 344 -17.19 11.18 17.09
C THR A 344 -17.65 9.81 17.58
N ALA A 345 -17.52 8.77 16.75
CA ALA A 345 -17.87 7.40 17.13
C ALA A 345 -17.03 6.89 18.32
N MET A 346 -15.72 7.18 18.35
CA MET A 346 -14.85 6.81 19.47
C MET A 346 -15.25 7.54 20.76
N LYS A 347 -15.59 8.83 20.67
CA LYS A 347 -16.05 9.62 21.81
C LYS A 347 -17.39 9.13 22.35
N ASP A 348 -18.37 8.91 21.48
CA ASP A 348 -19.71 8.44 21.85
C ASP A 348 -19.66 7.03 22.48
N SER A 349 -18.66 6.23 22.10
CA SER A 349 -18.40 4.91 22.67
C SER A 349 -17.71 4.97 24.05
N GLY A 350 -17.38 6.16 24.55
CA GLY A 350 -16.70 6.34 25.84
C GLY A 350 -15.24 5.88 25.85
N LEU A 351 -14.56 5.92 24.70
CA LEU A 351 -13.20 5.41 24.53
C LEU A 351 -12.14 6.52 24.53
N ILE A 352 -12.57 7.77 24.64
CA ILE A 352 -11.72 8.96 24.52
C ILE A 352 -11.72 9.70 25.85
N PHE A 353 -10.53 9.93 26.38
CA PHE A 353 -10.34 10.60 27.67
C PHE A 353 -9.39 11.80 27.52
N PRO A 354 -9.79 13.01 27.95
CA PRO A 354 -8.89 14.16 27.94
C PRO A 354 -7.69 13.93 28.86
N VAL A 355 -6.49 14.30 28.41
CA VAL A 355 -5.26 14.12 29.21
C VAL A 355 -5.08 15.29 30.16
N ARG A 356 -4.87 15.01 31.45
CA ARG A 356 -4.65 16.04 32.48
C ARG A 356 -3.33 16.76 32.26
N GLY A 357 -3.35 18.09 32.29
CA GLY A 357 -2.14 18.92 32.20
C GLY A 357 -1.50 18.98 30.80
N ALA A 358 -2.14 18.40 29.78
CA ALA A 358 -1.72 18.50 28.39
C ALA A 358 -2.43 19.64 27.64
N GLU A 359 -2.05 19.86 26.38
CA GLU A 359 -2.79 20.76 25.48
C GLU A 359 -4.26 20.32 25.35
N HIS A 360 -5.19 21.27 25.22
CA HIS A 360 -6.64 21.04 25.22
C HIS A 360 -7.15 20.07 24.14
N ASN A 361 -6.33 19.78 23.13
CA ASN A 361 -6.61 18.87 22.02
C ASN A 361 -5.91 17.51 22.15
N THR A 362 -5.36 17.18 23.33
CA THR A 362 -4.68 15.90 23.59
C THR A 362 -5.57 14.93 24.36
N PHE A 363 -5.76 13.73 23.81
CA PHE A 363 -6.65 12.71 24.36
C PHE A 363 -5.99 11.34 24.38
N CYS A 364 -6.29 10.56 25.41
CA CYS A 364 -5.99 9.14 25.47
C CYS A 364 -7.13 8.35 24.82
N TYR A 365 -6.78 7.41 23.92
CA TYR A 365 -7.73 6.50 23.30
C TYR A 365 -7.57 5.10 23.88
N HIS A 366 -8.61 4.59 24.52
CA HIS A 366 -8.65 3.26 25.10
C HIS A 366 -9.27 2.31 24.08
N SER A 367 -8.46 1.44 23.47
CA SER A 367 -8.98 0.54 22.42
C SER A 367 -10.00 -0.44 23.00
N PRO A 368 -11.19 -0.61 22.39
CA PRO A 368 -12.21 -1.55 22.88
C PRO A 368 -11.90 -3.00 22.47
N LEU A 369 -10.84 -3.21 21.69
CA LEU A 369 -10.38 -4.53 21.29
C LEU A 369 -9.66 -5.17 22.47
N LYS A 370 -10.25 -6.23 23.03
CA LYS A 370 -9.58 -7.13 23.97
C LYS A 370 -8.67 -8.08 23.21
N VAL A 371 -7.46 -8.31 23.71
CA VAL A 371 -6.43 -9.10 23.03
C VAL A 371 -6.01 -10.25 23.93
N ASP A 372 -5.99 -11.45 23.37
CA ASP A 372 -5.51 -12.62 24.10
C ASP A 372 -4.01 -12.50 24.38
N PRO A 373 -3.47 -13.11 25.46
CA PRO A 373 -2.05 -13.01 25.82
C PRO A 373 -1.06 -13.44 24.73
N TRP A 374 -1.54 -14.23 23.76
CA TRP A 374 -0.76 -14.80 22.68
C TRP A 374 -0.84 -14.01 21.38
N ASP A 375 -1.78 -13.05 21.30
CA ASP A 375 -1.99 -12.17 20.18
C ASP A 375 -1.25 -10.85 20.37
N ARG A 376 -0.95 -10.18 19.27
CA ARG A 376 -0.21 -8.92 19.26
C ARG A 376 -0.95 -7.90 18.42
N ARG A 377 -1.10 -6.69 18.94
CA ARG A 377 -1.60 -5.54 18.18
C ARG A 377 -0.58 -5.11 17.14
N CYS A 378 -1.08 -4.70 15.98
CA CYS A 378 -0.27 -4.02 14.99
C CYS A 378 -0.18 -2.52 15.36
N ARG A 379 0.80 -2.13 16.18
CA ARG A 379 0.92 -0.74 16.68
C ARG A 379 1.08 0.30 15.57
N ASP A 380 1.83 -0.03 14.51
CA ASP A 380 1.98 0.82 13.33
C ASP A 380 0.61 1.19 12.71
N ARG A 381 -0.41 0.33 12.85
CA ARG A 381 -1.77 0.68 12.43
C ARG A 381 -2.31 1.82 13.26
N TYR A 382 -2.26 1.74 14.58
CA TYR A 382 -2.75 2.79 15.48
C TYR A 382 -2.00 4.11 15.28
N ASP A 383 -0.70 4.05 15.01
CA ASP A 383 0.13 5.24 14.75
C ASP A 383 -0.38 6.03 13.55
N VAL A 384 -0.75 5.36 12.45
CA VAL A 384 -1.36 6.03 11.28
C VAL A 384 -2.62 6.81 11.66
N GLY A 385 -3.39 6.31 12.61
CA GLY A 385 -4.61 6.94 13.11
C GLY A 385 -4.34 8.20 13.89
N THR A 386 -3.37 8.14 14.79
CA THR A 386 -2.91 9.33 15.49
C THR A 386 -2.48 10.42 14.52
N GLN A 387 -1.83 10.04 13.40
CA GLN A 387 -1.37 10.98 12.38
C GLN A 387 -2.54 11.63 11.63
N PHE A 388 -3.52 10.86 11.16
CA PHE A 388 -4.64 11.47 10.43
C PHE A 388 -5.56 12.29 11.34
N PHE A 389 -5.71 11.95 12.62
CA PHE A 389 -6.44 12.82 13.58
C PHE A 389 -5.70 14.13 13.80
N GLN A 390 -4.37 14.07 13.93
CA GLN A 390 -3.56 15.27 14.08
C GLN A 390 -3.65 16.14 12.82
N GLN A 391 -3.58 15.53 11.63
CA GLN A 391 -3.60 16.23 10.35
C GLN A 391 -4.97 16.85 10.04
N HIS A 392 -6.06 16.11 10.18
CA HIS A 392 -7.38 16.52 9.69
C HIS A 392 -8.28 17.14 10.76
N CYS A 393 -8.07 16.76 12.02
CA CYS A 393 -8.89 17.22 13.14
C CYS A 393 -8.13 18.17 14.06
N GLY A 394 -6.79 18.26 13.96
CA GLY A 394 -5.97 19.01 14.91
C GLY A 394 -5.95 18.39 16.31
N ILE A 395 -6.22 17.09 16.40
CA ILE A 395 -6.39 16.34 17.65
C ILE A 395 -5.20 15.39 17.83
N LYS A 396 -4.53 15.49 18.98
CA LYS A 396 -3.47 14.57 19.35
C LYS A 396 -4.06 13.39 20.09
N VAL A 397 -3.92 12.19 19.53
CA VAL A 397 -4.41 10.95 20.13
C VAL A 397 -3.24 10.12 20.65
N LEU A 398 -3.34 9.67 21.90
CA LEU A 398 -2.41 8.75 22.55
C LEU A 398 -3.09 7.40 22.73
N PRO A 399 -2.79 6.39 21.88
CA PRO A 399 -3.35 5.06 22.02
C PRO A 399 -2.90 4.44 23.35
N TYR A 400 -3.85 3.90 24.09
CA TYR A 400 -3.64 3.05 25.25
C TYR A 400 -4.18 1.66 24.98
N PHE A 401 -3.43 0.67 25.45
CA PHE A 401 -3.74 -0.73 25.35
C PHE A 401 -3.71 -1.34 26.75
N GLU A 402 -4.71 -2.16 27.09
CA GLU A 402 -4.84 -2.77 28.43
C GLU A 402 -3.62 -3.62 28.84
N GLU A 403 -2.91 -4.17 27.86
CA GLU A 403 -1.68 -4.94 28.08
C GLU A 403 -0.47 -4.08 28.49
N ASP A 404 -0.56 -2.74 28.38
CA ASP A 404 0.48 -1.79 28.77
C ASP A 404 0.17 -1.18 30.15
N MET A 405 1.19 -0.77 30.89
CA MET A 405 0.98 -0.01 32.13
C MET A 405 0.45 1.40 31.80
N HIS A 406 -0.72 1.76 32.34
CA HIS A 406 -1.34 3.07 32.13
C HIS A 406 -0.77 4.14 33.09
N TYR A 407 0.12 5.00 32.61
CA TYR A 407 0.71 6.09 33.40
C TYR A 407 0.05 7.46 33.18
N ILE A 408 -0.95 7.55 32.30
CA ILE A 408 -1.57 8.82 31.91
C ILE A 408 -2.71 9.16 32.88
N GLU A 409 -2.65 10.34 33.51
CA GLU A 409 -3.78 10.87 34.26
C GLU A 409 -4.80 11.51 33.33
N HIS A 410 -6.07 11.13 33.48
CA HIS A 410 -7.17 11.74 32.74
C HIS A 410 -7.68 12.98 33.47
N ALA A 411 -8.03 14.02 32.72
CA ALA A 411 -8.78 15.14 33.28
C ALA A 411 -10.17 14.64 33.70
N PRO A 412 -10.71 15.12 34.83
CA PRO A 412 -12.04 14.73 35.27
C PRO A 412 -13.05 15.10 34.19
N ASP A 413 -13.88 14.13 33.81
CA ASP A 413 -14.94 14.34 32.82
C ASP A 413 -15.83 15.50 33.30
N SER A 414 -16.21 16.46 32.45
CA SER A 414 -16.93 17.66 32.89
C SER A 414 -18.25 17.33 33.59
N HIS A 415 -18.88 16.22 33.19
CA HIS A 415 -20.02 15.62 33.88
C HIS A 415 -19.66 14.98 35.23
N SER A 416 -18.49 14.34 35.35
CA SER A 416 -18.01 13.78 36.63
C SER A 416 -17.54 14.85 37.60
N ALA A 417 -16.96 15.95 37.11
CA ALA A 417 -16.53 17.09 37.91
C ALA A 417 -17.75 17.83 38.48
N LEU A 418 -18.81 18.00 37.67
CA LEU A 418 -20.08 18.55 38.12
C LEU A 418 -20.80 17.58 39.07
N ALA A 419 -20.83 16.27 38.79
CA ALA A 419 -21.43 15.28 39.68
C ALA A 419 -20.68 15.16 41.01
N ALA A 420 -19.35 15.19 41.00
CA ALA A 420 -18.52 15.24 42.21
C ALA A 420 -18.69 16.55 42.99
N ALA A 421 -18.82 17.69 42.30
CA ALA A 421 -19.12 18.98 42.92
C ALA A 421 -20.55 19.04 43.51
N LEU A 422 -21.48 18.27 42.94
CA LEU A 422 -22.88 18.15 43.39
C LEU A 422 -23.10 16.96 44.37
N GLY A 423 -22.04 16.25 44.78
CA GLY A 423 -22.14 15.14 45.74
C GLY A 423 -22.80 13.86 45.20
N HIS A 424 -22.99 13.75 43.89
CA HIS A 424 -23.52 12.56 43.23
C HIS A 424 -22.37 11.67 42.72
N MET A 425 -22.07 10.59 43.43
CA MET A 425 -21.19 9.53 42.89
C MET A 425 -21.92 8.81 41.74
N ALA A 426 -21.47 9.05 40.51
CA ALA A 426 -21.83 8.17 39.40
C ALA A 426 -21.13 6.81 39.60
N PRO A 427 -21.81 5.67 39.36
CA PRO A 427 -21.18 4.37 39.47
C PRO A 427 -20.08 4.24 38.40
N SER A 428 -18.88 3.89 38.84
CA SER A 428 -17.77 3.48 37.97
C SER A 428 -18.26 2.37 37.04
N LYS A 429 -18.29 2.65 35.72
CA LYS A 429 -18.58 1.63 34.70
C LYS A 429 -17.40 0.69 34.44
N PHE A 430 -16.25 0.93 35.06
CA PHE A 430 -15.09 0.04 35.01
C PHE A 430 -14.56 -0.22 36.42
N SER A 431 -15.40 -0.89 37.19
CA SER A 431 -14.98 -1.68 38.33
C SER A 431 -15.79 -2.96 38.27
N LEU A 432 -15.18 -4.02 37.74
CA LEU A 432 -15.38 -5.43 38.10
C LEU A 432 -14.59 -6.33 37.12
N ILE A 433 -13.50 -6.89 37.67
CA ILE A 433 -12.84 -8.19 37.42
C ILE A 433 -12.25 -8.43 36.02
#